data_AF-A0A955WIX5-F1
#
_entry.id   AF-A0A955WIX5-F1
#
_cell.length_a   1.000
_cell.length_b   1.000
_cell.length_c   1.000
_cell.angle_alpha   90.00
_cell.angle_beta   90.00
_cell.angle_gamma   90.00
#
_symmetry.space_group_name_H-M   'P 1'
#
loop_
_entity.id
_entity.type
_entity.pdbx_description
1 polymer ?
#
loop_
_entity_poly.entity_id
_entity_poly.type
_entity_poly.pdbx_seq_one_letter_code
_entity_poly.pdbx_strand_id
1 'polypeptide(L)'
;MTAPASKPRSRPEFGFERDYGARQRDREAAKAEAKVLAVRLQGPDADPLPEPLIRVAQEIVLNIAWYEREITDLRKRRRVWIALVVMLIVGAFTALGVILFGGTDSDGAPMAHFSALIAGIFGLLQLLAQLTDTSRRMAAFHKARARLKELLYSFETQWRGKAFGDDGLAPEVEAAVGEMLRQGRAVVDEEQREFFDSLASPTSLLDGLTGSTTRLKDEVNSALARAAERRDEATDAVARRNAQGALERARARQRAAQRWLERLEVEVAADSPEVEAARQRVRDAEREVIEAEETLASVG
;
A
#
# COMPACT_ATOMS: atom_id res chain seq x y z
N MET A 1 52.11 -12.40 -25.62
CA MET A 1 51.41 -11.24 -25.01
C MET A 1 49.95 -11.63 -24.84
N THR A 2 49.58 -12.10 -23.65
CA THR A 2 48.20 -12.46 -23.29
C THR A 2 47.44 -11.17 -23.00
N ALA A 3 46.34 -10.93 -23.73
CA ALA A 3 45.47 -9.79 -23.48
C ALA A 3 44.92 -9.86 -22.05
N PRO A 4 44.92 -8.76 -21.28
CA PRO A 4 44.37 -8.76 -19.94
C PRO A 4 42.89 -9.16 -20.00
N ALA A 5 42.50 -10.16 -19.21
CA ALA A 5 41.13 -10.61 -19.09
C ALA A 5 40.24 -9.41 -18.72
N SER A 6 39.35 -9.02 -19.63
CA SER A 6 38.39 -7.95 -19.39
C SER A 6 37.53 -8.34 -18.19
N LYS A 7 37.49 -7.50 -17.15
CA LYS A 7 36.59 -7.71 -16.00
C LYS A 7 35.17 -7.96 -16.53
N PRO A 8 34.47 -8.98 -16.02
CA PRO A 8 33.08 -9.20 -16.41
C PRO A 8 32.30 -7.91 -16.11
N ARG A 9 31.62 -7.37 -17.13
CA ARG A 9 30.74 -6.22 -16.95
C ARG A 9 29.69 -6.62 -15.91
N SER A 10 29.64 -5.91 -14.79
CA SER A 10 28.67 -6.16 -13.74
C SER A 10 27.26 -6.05 -14.33
N ARG A 11 26.39 -6.99 -13.99
CA ARG A 11 24.98 -6.95 -14.38
C ARG A 11 24.40 -5.59 -13.95
N PRO A 12 23.64 -4.88 -14.80
CA PRO A 12 23.00 -3.65 -14.37
C PRO A 12 22.08 -3.95 -13.19
N GLU A 13 22.06 -3.09 -12.19
CA GLU A 13 21.32 -3.27 -10.94
C GLU A 13 20.15 -2.30 -10.85
N PHE A 14 19.04 -2.77 -10.31
CA PHE A 14 17.90 -1.89 -10.01
C PHE A 14 18.26 -0.94 -8.87
N GLY A 15 17.53 0.17 -8.75
CA GLY A 15 17.72 1.13 -7.67
C GLY A 15 17.66 0.48 -6.28
N PHE A 16 16.73 -0.47 -6.07
CA PHE A 16 16.57 -1.17 -4.80
C PHE A 16 17.70 -2.17 -4.47
N GLU A 17 18.51 -2.56 -5.46
CA GLU A 17 19.64 -3.48 -5.26
C GLU A 17 20.91 -2.71 -4.89
N ARG A 18 21.07 -1.50 -5.42
CA ARG A 18 22.22 -0.62 -5.18
C ARG A 18 22.16 0.14 -3.86
N ASP A 19 20.99 0.68 -3.54
CA ASP A 19 20.79 1.61 -2.44
C ASP A 19 19.55 1.25 -1.63
N TYR A 20 19.63 1.34 -0.29
CA TYR A 20 18.47 1.24 0.62
C TYR A 20 17.52 2.46 0.52
N GLY A 21 17.69 3.33 -0.49
CA GLY A 21 16.96 4.59 -0.67
C GLY A 21 15.95 4.49 -1.80
N ALA A 22 14.66 4.44 -1.47
CA ALA A 22 13.60 4.49 -2.47
C ALA A 22 13.57 5.85 -3.18
N ARG A 23 13.57 5.84 -4.52
CA ARG A 23 13.12 6.99 -5.32
C ARG A 23 11.62 7.18 -5.11
N GLN A 24 11.13 8.41 -5.30
CA GLN A 24 9.69 8.66 -5.31
C GLN A 24 9.02 7.79 -6.38
N ARG A 25 7.76 7.41 -6.14
CA ARG A 25 6.92 6.70 -7.14
C ARG A 25 6.51 7.68 -8.24
N ASP A 26 7.49 8.11 -9.01
CA ASP A 26 7.29 8.98 -10.17
C ASP A 26 7.56 8.21 -11.48
N ARG A 27 7.04 8.74 -12.58
CA ARG A 27 7.13 8.10 -13.89
C ARG A 27 8.57 8.08 -14.43
N GLU A 28 9.40 9.04 -14.06
CA GLU A 28 10.79 9.11 -14.52
C GLU A 28 11.67 8.06 -13.85
N ALA A 29 11.47 7.82 -12.56
CA ALA A 29 12.05 6.70 -11.82
C ALA A 29 11.58 5.38 -12.43
N ALA A 30 10.29 5.24 -12.77
CA ALA A 30 9.80 4.03 -13.44
C ALA A 30 10.47 3.80 -14.79
N LYS A 31 10.67 4.84 -15.62
CA LYS A 31 11.42 4.73 -16.88
C LYS A 31 12.87 4.29 -16.65
N ALA A 32 13.54 4.87 -15.65
CA ALA A 32 14.92 4.50 -15.33
C ALA A 32 15.05 3.03 -14.91
N GLU A 33 14.14 2.53 -14.08
CA GLU A 33 14.11 1.13 -13.67
C GLU A 33 13.67 0.21 -14.83
N ALA A 34 12.76 0.66 -15.70
CA ALA A 34 12.36 -0.08 -16.90
C ALA A 34 13.52 -0.23 -17.90
N LYS A 35 14.41 0.78 -17.99
CA LYS A 35 15.65 0.68 -18.76
C LYS A 35 16.54 -0.45 -18.22
N VAL A 36 16.71 -0.52 -16.90
CA VAL A 36 17.47 -1.62 -16.26
C VAL A 36 16.83 -2.98 -16.58
N LEU A 37 15.50 -3.08 -16.49
CA LEU A 37 14.77 -4.30 -16.83
C LEU A 37 14.97 -4.70 -18.30
N ALA A 38 14.84 -3.76 -19.24
CA ALA A 38 15.07 -4.01 -20.67
C ALA A 38 16.47 -4.55 -20.93
N VAL A 39 17.51 -3.96 -20.32
CA VAL A 39 18.89 -4.45 -20.45
C VAL A 39 19.04 -5.85 -19.83
N ARG A 40 18.40 -6.12 -18.70
CA ARG A 40 18.42 -7.46 -18.04
C ARG A 40 17.73 -8.55 -18.86
N LEU A 41 16.74 -8.16 -19.66
CA LEU A 41 16.06 -9.02 -20.62
C LEU A 41 16.86 -9.20 -21.92
N GLN A 42 18.04 -8.56 -22.05
CA GLN A 42 18.86 -8.49 -23.27
C GLN A 42 18.16 -7.79 -24.44
N GLY A 43 17.31 -6.82 -24.13
CA GLY A 43 16.68 -5.96 -25.14
C GLY A 43 17.60 -4.90 -25.71
N PRO A 44 17.22 -4.29 -26.84
CA PRO A 44 17.90 -3.13 -27.37
C PRO A 44 17.83 -1.96 -26.37
N ASP A 45 18.88 -1.12 -26.34
CA ASP A 45 18.85 0.15 -25.61
C ASP A 45 18.02 1.17 -26.43
N ALA A 46 16.71 0.93 -26.51
CA ALA A 46 15.77 1.71 -27.30
C ALA A 46 15.06 2.78 -26.45
N ASP A 47 14.90 3.97 -27.05
CA ASP A 47 14.06 5.06 -26.53
C ASP A 47 13.10 5.45 -27.68
N PRO A 48 11.77 5.29 -27.53
CA PRO A 48 11.03 5.02 -26.30
C PRO A 48 11.06 3.56 -25.83
N LEU A 49 11.07 3.37 -24.50
CA LEU A 49 10.87 2.07 -23.88
C LEU A 49 9.42 1.60 -24.06
N PRO A 50 9.17 0.28 -24.21
CA PRO A 50 7.83 -0.27 -24.23
C PRO A 50 7.05 0.10 -22.95
N GLU A 51 5.88 0.71 -23.13
CA GLU A 51 4.99 1.11 -22.03
C GLU A 51 4.66 -0.04 -21.05
N PRO A 52 4.48 -1.30 -21.48
CA PRO A 52 4.30 -2.43 -20.56
C PRO A 52 5.44 -2.58 -19.55
N LEU A 53 6.71 -2.40 -19.96
CA LEU A 53 7.87 -2.50 -19.07
C LEU A 53 7.93 -1.33 -18.08
N ILE A 54 7.50 -0.14 -18.49
CA ILE A 54 7.39 1.03 -17.60
C ILE A 54 6.37 0.75 -16.49
N ARG A 55 5.21 0.15 -16.82
CA ARG A 55 4.21 -0.24 -15.82
C ARG A 55 4.73 -1.28 -14.85
N VAL A 56 5.48 -2.28 -15.32
CA VAL A 56 6.15 -3.27 -14.45
C VAL A 56 7.09 -2.57 -13.48
N ALA A 57 7.93 -1.66 -13.98
CA ALA A 57 8.83 -0.91 -13.12
C ALA A 57 8.07 -0.10 -12.05
N GLN A 58 6.97 0.56 -12.45
CA GLN A 58 6.16 1.36 -11.54
C GLN A 58 5.45 0.51 -10.46
N GLU A 59 4.82 -0.59 -10.85
CA GLU A 59 3.97 -1.40 -9.96
C GLU A 59 4.74 -2.48 -9.18
N ILE A 60 5.91 -2.89 -9.65
CA ILE A 60 6.69 -3.97 -9.02
C ILE A 60 8.00 -3.43 -8.48
N VAL A 61 8.86 -2.89 -9.34
CA VAL A 61 10.23 -2.46 -8.95
C VAL A 61 10.21 -1.33 -7.92
N LEU A 62 9.40 -0.30 -8.14
CA LEU A 62 9.27 0.81 -7.18
C LEU A 62 8.55 0.39 -5.90
N ASN A 63 7.66 -0.60 -5.94
CA ASN A 63 7.03 -1.15 -4.74
C ASN A 63 8.03 -1.93 -3.90
N ILE A 64 8.90 -2.73 -4.51
CA ILE A 64 10.02 -3.40 -3.81
C ILE A 64 10.90 -2.38 -3.09
N ALA A 65 11.31 -1.31 -3.79
CA ALA A 65 12.12 -0.23 -3.22
C ALA A 65 11.41 0.45 -2.04
N TRP A 66 10.11 0.70 -2.16
CA TRP A 66 9.30 1.29 -1.11
C TRP A 66 9.26 0.40 0.15
N TYR A 67 8.97 -0.90 0.00
CA TYR A 67 8.94 -1.82 1.14
C TYR A 67 10.31 -1.92 1.84
N GLU A 68 11.42 -1.93 1.09
CA GLU A 68 12.78 -1.95 1.63
C GLU A 68 13.05 -0.75 2.56
N ARG A 69 12.63 0.44 2.14
CA ARG A 69 12.71 1.67 2.93
C ARG A 69 11.80 1.59 4.16
N GLU A 70 10.54 1.23 3.97
CA GLU A 70 9.56 1.22 5.07
C GLU A 70 9.96 0.23 6.18
N ILE A 71 10.46 -0.95 5.80
CA ILE A 71 11.04 -1.93 6.75
C ILE A 71 12.20 -1.30 7.54
N THR A 72 13.08 -0.56 6.87
CA THR A 72 14.24 0.09 7.50
C THR A 72 13.80 1.19 8.45
N ASP A 73 12.83 2.01 8.05
CA ASP A 73 12.28 3.10 8.87
C ASP A 73 11.52 2.56 10.09
N LEU A 74 10.69 1.52 9.92
CA LEU A 74 10.05 0.82 11.03
C LEU A 74 11.07 0.20 11.99
N ARG A 75 12.16 -0.38 11.48
CA ARG A 75 13.23 -0.92 12.33
C ARG A 75 13.91 0.16 13.15
N LYS A 76 14.18 1.35 12.58
CA LYS A 76 14.74 2.50 13.30
C LYS A 76 13.76 2.99 14.38
N ARG A 77 12.49 3.21 14.02
CA ARG A 77 11.44 3.63 14.97
C ARG A 77 11.29 2.63 16.11
N ARG A 78 11.27 1.32 15.81
CA ARG A 78 11.19 0.27 16.82
C ARG A 78 12.35 0.32 17.81
N ARG A 79 13.59 0.55 17.36
CA ARG A 79 14.74 0.72 18.27
C ARG A 79 14.59 1.92 19.18
N VAL A 80 14.17 3.06 18.64
CA VAL A 80 13.92 4.28 19.43
C VAL A 80 12.82 4.03 20.45
N TRP A 81 11.71 3.42 20.05
CA TRP A 81 10.62 3.07 20.95
C TRP A 81 11.04 2.10 22.05
N ILE A 82 11.78 1.03 21.73
CA ILE A 82 12.31 0.10 22.74
C ILE A 82 13.22 0.84 23.72
N ALA A 83 14.09 1.73 23.25
CA ALA A 83 14.96 2.53 24.12
C ALA A 83 14.14 3.44 25.06
N LEU A 84 13.07 4.07 24.57
CA LEU A 84 12.17 4.87 25.40
C LEU A 84 11.43 4.03 26.45
N VAL A 85 10.93 2.84 26.07
CA VAL A 85 10.27 1.92 27.01
C VAL A 85 11.25 1.47 28.10
N VAL A 86 12.47 1.08 27.73
CA VAL A 86 13.51 0.68 28.68
C VAL A 86 13.86 1.84 29.62
N MET A 87 14.02 3.06 29.08
CA MET A 87 14.27 4.26 29.89
C MET A 87 13.13 4.51 30.89
N LEU A 88 11.87 4.36 30.47
CA LEU A 88 10.71 4.54 31.32
C LEU A 88 10.64 3.49 32.44
N ILE A 89 10.94 2.23 32.12
CA ILE A 89 11.01 1.14 33.11
C ILE A 89 12.10 1.44 34.14
N VAL A 90 13.33 1.76 33.70
CA VAL A 90 14.44 2.10 34.60
C VAL A 90 14.09 3.30 35.47
N GLY A 91 13.48 4.34 34.89
CA GLY A 91 13.02 5.53 35.62
C GLY A 91 11.96 5.21 36.68
N ALA A 92 10.99 4.37 36.35
CA ALA A 92 9.94 3.92 37.28
C ALA A 92 10.53 3.12 38.44
N PHE A 93 11.44 2.18 38.18
CA PHE A 93 12.12 1.41 39.23
C PHE A 93 13.02 2.29 40.11
N THR A 94 13.72 3.26 39.51
CA THR A 94 14.56 4.21 40.26
C THR A 94 13.70 5.08 41.18
N ALA A 95 12.59 5.63 40.68
CA ALA A 95 11.65 6.41 41.49
C ALA A 95 11.03 5.58 42.63
N LEU A 96 10.62 4.33 42.33
CA LEU A 96 10.09 3.42 43.35
C LEU A 96 11.12 3.11 44.43
N GLY A 97 12.39 2.91 44.07
CA GLY A 97 13.49 2.72 45.02
C GLY A 97 13.68 3.93 45.93
N VAL A 98 13.63 5.15 45.39
CA VAL A 98 13.71 6.38 46.19
C VAL A 98 12.52 6.49 47.15
N ILE A 99 11.31 6.15 46.71
CA ILE A 99 10.11 6.19 47.58
C ILE A 99 10.20 5.15 48.71
N LEU A 100 10.63 3.92 48.40
CA LEU A 100 10.68 2.82 49.38
C LEU A 100 11.83 2.94 50.38
N PHE A 101 12.99 3.44 49.94
CA PHE A 101 14.22 3.45 50.75
C PHE A 101 14.68 4.86 51.16
N GLY A 102 14.07 5.92 50.63
CA GLY A 102 14.46 7.32 50.85
C GLY A 102 13.95 7.97 52.14
N GLY A 103 13.28 7.22 53.02
CA GLY A 103 12.95 7.69 54.37
C GLY A 103 11.88 8.80 54.45
N THR A 104 10.90 8.80 53.54
CA THR A 104 9.78 9.74 53.63
C THR A 104 8.72 9.22 54.61
N ASP A 105 8.67 9.80 55.81
CA ASP A 105 7.60 9.68 56.82
C ASP A 105 6.25 10.12 56.23
N SER A 106 5.61 9.23 55.47
CA SER A 106 4.34 9.51 54.80
C SER A 106 3.26 8.58 55.35
N ASP A 107 2.54 9.07 56.36
CA ASP A 107 1.31 8.46 56.92
C ASP A 107 0.12 8.44 55.92
N GLY A 108 0.37 8.69 54.64
CA GLY A 108 -0.64 8.92 53.61
C GLY A 108 -0.64 7.88 52.49
N ALA A 109 -1.59 6.95 52.60
CA ALA A 109 -2.24 6.21 51.50
C ALA A 109 -1.40 5.21 50.66
N PRO A 110 -1.12 4.00 51.20
CA PRO A 110 -0.61 2.86 50.42
C PRO A 110 -1.45 2.50 49.18
N MET A 111 -2.73 2.89 49.15
CA MET A 111 -3.63 2.73 48.00
C MET A 111 -3.23 3.54 46.76
N ALA A 112 -2.68 4.75 46.93
CA ALA A 112 -2.28 5.59 45.80
C ALA A 112 -1.09 4.98 45.03
N HIS A 113 -0.11 4.46 45.76
CA HIS A 113 1.03 3.74 45.18
C HIS A 113 0.61 2.49 44.40
N PHE A 114 -0.40 1.78 44.91
CA PHE A 114 -0.95 0.61 44.22
C PHE A 114 -1.65 0.96 42.90
N SER A 115 -2.47 2.03 42.88
CA SER A 115 -3.11 2.50 41.64
C SER A 115 -2.09 2.99 40.60
N ALA A 116 -1.03 3.68 41.04
CA ALA A 116 0.03 4.15 40.16
C ALA A 116 0.82 2.97 39.54
N LEU A 117 1.06 1.92 40.33
CA LEU A 117 1.71 0.70 39.85
C LEU A 117 0.86 -0.04 38.82
N ILE A 118 -0.45 -0.18 39.08
CA ILE A 118 -1.40 -0.76 38.12
C ILE A 118 -1.43 0.05 36.82
N ALA A 119 -1.56 1.38 36.91
CA ALA A 119 -1.54 2.25 35.73
C ALA A 119 -0.23 2.13 34.94
N GLY A 120 0.91 2.00 35.63
CA GLY A 120 2.20 1.75 35.00
C GLY A 120 2.27 0.42 34.25
N ILE A 121 1.74 -0.67 34.83
CA ILE A 121 1.65 -1.98 34.18
C ILE A 121 0.75 -1.91 32.94
N PHE A 122 -0.41 -1.26 33.03
CA PHE A 122 -1.30 -1.07 31.89
C PHE A 122 -0.63 -0.25 30.77
N GLY A 123 0.06 0.83 31.12
CA GLY A 123 0.84 1.61 30.15
C GLY A 123 1.91 0.77 29.47
N LEU A 124 2.60 -0.09 30.21
CA LEU A 124 3.60 -1.00 29.66
C LEU A 124 2.98 -2.06 28.73
N LEU A 125 1.84 -2.64 29.12
CA LEU A 125 1.12 -3.61 28.29
C LEU A 125 0.64 -2.98 26.98
N GLN A 126 0.15 -1.74 27.02
CA GLN A 126 -0.26 -1.01 25.82
C GLN A 126 0.94 -0.72 24.90
N LEU A 127 2.10 -0.37 25.47
CA LEU A 127 3.34 -0.20 24.72
C LEU A 127 3.82 -1.52 24.08
N LEU A 128 3.72 -2.64 24.81
CA LEU A 128 4.06 -3.97 24.28
C LEU A 128 3.11 -4.40 23.14
N ALA A 129 1.82 -4.06 23.23
CA ALA A 129 0.87 -4.30 22.16
C ALA A 129 1.28 -3.54 20.87
N GLN A 130 1.59 -2.25 20.97
CA GLN A 130 2.06 -1.43 19.83
C GLN A 130 3.36 -1.98 19.19
N LEU A 131 4.26 -2.52 20.02
CA LEU A 131 5.48 -3.18 19.53
C LEU A 131 5.17 -4.46 18.75
N THR A 132 4.16 -5.22 19.18
CA THR A 132 3.72 -6.45 18.51
C THR A 132 3.11 -6.15 17.14
N ASP A 133 2.28 -5.11 17.05
CA ASP A 133 1.69 -4.66 15.78
C ASP A 133 2.76 -4.21 14.78
N THR A 134 3.79 -3.52 15.25
CA THR A 134 4.93 -3.09 14.41
C THR A 134 5.66 -4.30 13.82
N SER A 135 5.86 -5.36 14.61
CA SER A 135 6.49 -6.60 14.14
C SER A 135 5.63 -7.32 13.08
N ARG A 136 4.30 -7.37 13.26
CA ARG A 136 3.36 -7.94 12.28
C ARG A 136 3.40 -7.20 10.95
N ARG A 137 3.34 -5.87 10.97
CA ARG A 137 3.46 -5.03 9.76
C ARG A 137 4.79 -5.24 9.04
N MET A 138 5.88 -5.29 9.79
CA MET A 138 7.20 -5.54 9.22
C MET A 138 7.27 -6.92 8.54
N ALA A 139 6.64 -7.94 9.13
CA ALA A 139 6.56 -9.28 8.54
C ALA A 139 5.74 -9.26 7.23
N ALA A 140 4.58 -8.58 7.21
CA ALA A 140 3.76 -8.40 6.02
C ALA A 140 4.56 -7.72 4.88
N PHE A 141 5.26 -6.62 5.17
CA PHE A 141 6.12 -5.93 4.19
C PHE A 141 7.27 -6.82 3.70
N HIS A 142 7.90 -7.60 4.58
CA HIS A 142 8.94 -8.55 4.17
C HIS A 142 8.40 -9.61 3.22
N LYS A 143 7.22 -10.17 3.51
CA LYS A 143 6.53 -11.15 2.68
C LYS A 143 6.16 -10.58 1.32
N ALA A 144 5.54 -9.40 1.28
CA ALA A 144 5.18 -8.71 0.03
C ALA A 144 6.42 -8.41 -0.83
N ARG A 145 7.47 -7.85 -0.22
CA ARG A 145 8.75 -7.58 -0.90
C ARG A 145 9.37 -8.84 -1.50
N ALA A 146 9.41 -9.93 -0.73
CA ALA A 146 9.98 -11.19 -1.18
C ALA A 146 9.22 -11.75 -2.40
N ARG A 147 7.88 -11.76 -2.33
CA ARG A 147 7.02 -12.21 -3.45
C ARG A 147 7.17 -11.34 -4.69
N LEU A 148 7.24 -10.02 -4.55
CA LEU A 148 7.48 -9.14 -5.71
C LEU A 148 8.86 -9.36 -6.34
N LYS A 149 9.91 -9.58 -5.52
CA LYS A 149 11.25 -9.94 -6.02
C LYS A 149 11.24 -11.29 -6.74
N GLU A 150 10.54 -12.28 -6.19
CA GLU A 150 10.35 -13.59 -6.82
C GLU A 150 9.70 -13.47 -8.20
N LEU A 151 8.57 -12.75 -8.30
CA LEU A 151 7.88 -12.49 -9.57
C LEU A 151 8.78 -11.80 -10.60
N LEU A 152 9.51 -10.76 -10.18
CA LEU A 152 10.42 -10.02 -11.04
C LEU A 152 11.55 -10.92 -11.56
N TYR A 153 12.21 -11.66 -10.67
CA TYR A 153 13.35 -12.49 -11.05
C TYR A 153 12.94 -13.75 -11.82
N SER A 154 11.77 -14.32 -11.55
CA SER A 154 11.21 -15.42 -12.35
C SER A 154 10.90 -14.95 -13.76
N PHE A 155 10.26 -13.78 -13.90
CA PHE A 155 9.98 -13.17 -15.20
C PHE A 155 11.27 -12.88 -15.98
N GLU A 156 12.26 -12.24 -15.33
CA GLU A 156 13.56 -11.98 -15.96
C GLU A 156 14.25 -13.26 -16.43
N THR A 157 14.25 -14.30 -15.59
CA THR A 157 14.91 -15.58 -15.93
C THR A 157 14.20 -16.27 -17.08
N GLN A 158 12.86 -16.24 -17.06
CA GLN A 158 12.04 -16.86 -18.09
C GLN A 158 12.19 -16.17 -19.45
N TRP A 159 12.29 -14.83 -19.50
CA TRP A 159 12.22 -14.05 -20.74
C TRP A 159 13.56 -13.47 -21.22
N ARG A 160 14.66 -13.70 -20.49
CA ARG A 160 16.00 -13.25 -20.91
C ARG A 160 16.36 -13.77 -22.32
N GLY A 161 16.76 -12.86 -23.19
CA GLY A 161 17.23 -13.18 -24.55
C GLY A 161 16.13 -13.49 -25.57
N LYS A 162 14.86 -13.50 -25.16
CA LYS A 162 13.70 -13.73 -26.04
C LYS A 162 12.55 -12.76 -25.78
N ALA A 163 12.77 -11.74 -24.97
CA ALA A 163 11.74 -10.75 -24.66
C ALA A 163 11.43 -9.83 -25.85
N PHE A 164 12.39 -9.69 -26.78
CA PHE A 164 12.31 -8.78 -27.90
C PHE A 164 12.42 -9.55 -29.21
N GLY A 165 11.57 -9.21 -30.18
CA GLY A 165 11.66 -9.62 -31.58
C GLY A 165 11.96 -8.42 -32.48
N ASP A 166 11.81 -8.60 -33.79
CA ASP A 166 12.14 -7.58 -34.80
C ASP A 166 11.26 -6.31 -34.67
N ASP A 167 10.00 -6.48 -34.28
CA ASP A 167 9.01 -5.40 -34.15
C ASP A 167 8.92 -4.82 -32.71
N GLY A 168 9.83 -5.19 -31.81
CA GLY A 168 9.85 -4.71 -30.42
C GLY A 168 9.56 -5.81 -29.39
N LEU A 169 8.69 -5.53 -28.41
CA LEU A 169 8.38 -6.47 -27.34
C LEU A 169 7.53 -7.63 -27.91
N ALA A 170 7.95 -8.87 -27.69
CA ALA A 170 7.21 -10.02 -28.23
C ALA A 170 5.79 -10.09 -27.62
N PRO A 171 4.76 -10.45 -28.40
CA PRO A 171 3.36 -10.46 -27.92
C PRO A 171 3.13 -11.41 -26.74
N GLU A 172 3.88 -12.52 -26.67
CA GLU A 172 3.83 -13.45 -25.55
C GLU A 172 4.39 -12.81 -24.27
N VAL A 173 5.36 -11.92 -24.40
CA VAL A 173 5.95 -11.16 -23.29
C VAL A 173 4.97 -10.11 -22.82
N GLU A 174 4.25 -9.43 -23.72
CA GLU A 174 3.19 -8.50 -23.34
C GLU A 174 2.09 -9.18 -22.52
N ALA A 175 1.64 -10.36 -22.95
CA ALA A 175 0.68 -11.16 -22.19
C ALA A 175 1.25 -11.57 -20.82
N ALA A 176 2.52 -12.01 -20.76
CA ALA A 176 3.19 -12.36 -19.51
C ALA A 176 3.40 -11.16 -18.58
N VAL A 177 3.65 -9.96 -19.12
CA VAL A 177 3.68 -8.71 -18.37
C VAL A 177 2.30 -8.42 -17.76
N GLY A 178 1.24 -8.57 -18.55
CA GLY A 178 -0.13 -8.42 -18.06
C GLY A 178 -0.46 -9.36 -16.89
N GLU A 179 -0.02 -10.62 -16.98
CA GLU A 179 -0.13 -11.60 -15.89
C GLU A 179 0.68 -11.18 -14.66
N MET A 180 1.95 -10.83 -14.84
CA MET A 180 2.84 -10.43 -13.75
C MET A 180 2.32 -9.18 -13.03
N LEU A 181 1.75 -8.20 -13.75
CA LEU A 181 1.11 -7.03 -13.14
C LEU A 181 -0.10 -7.41 -12.30
N ARG A 182 -0.93 -8.35 -12.76
CA ARG A 182 -2.09 -8.83 -12.00
C ARG A 182 -1.65 -9.53 -10.71
N GLN A 183 -0.62 -10.37 -10.79
CA GLN A 183 -0.04 -11.04 -9.61
C GLN A 183 0.61 -10.03 -8.65
N GLY A 184 1.32 -9.02 -9.19
CA GLY A 184 1.89 -7.94 -8.39
C GLY A 184 0.83 -7.16 -7.61
N ARG A 185 -0.29 -6.80 -8.25
CA ARG A 185 -1.43 -6.16 -7.57
C ARG A 185 -2.04 -7.04 -6.49
N ALA A 186 -2.22 -8.34 -6.75
CA ALA A 186 -2.73 -9.27 -5.75
C ALA A 186 -1.82 -9.34 -4.50
N VAL A 187 -0.50 -9.29 -4.67
CA VAL A 187 0.46 -9.23 -3.54
C VAL A 187 0.28 -7.94 -2.72
N VAL A 188 0.10 -6.80 -3.39
CA VAL A 188 -0.13 -5.51 -2.72
C VAL A 188 -1.48 -5.48 -2.02
N ASP A 189 -2.55 -6.01 -2.64
CA ASP A 189 -3.88 -6.07 -2.03
C ASP A 189 -3.89 -6.98 -0.79
N GLU A 190 -3.20 -8.12 -0.84
CA GLU A 190 -3.04 -9.01 0.33
C GLU A 190 -2.28 -8.31 1.46
N GLU A 191 -1.19 -7.61 1.14
CA GLU A 191 -0.43 -6.83 2.12
C GLU A 191 -1.29 -5.73 2.75
N GLN A 192 -2.05 -4.98 1.95
CA GLN A 192 -2.94 -3.94 2.47
C GLN A 192 -4.00 -4.51 3.40
N ARG A 193 -4.58 -5.67 3.09
CA ARG A 193 -5.52 -6.37 4.00
C ARG A 193 -4.83 -6.74 5.31
N GLU A 194 -3.66 -7.39 5.26
CA GLU A 194 -2.88 -7.72 6.46
C GLU A 194 -2.54 -6.46 7.29
N PHE A 195 -2.23 -5.35 6.61
CA PHE A 195 -1.96 -4.06 7.26
C PHE A 195 -3.20 -3.52 7.98
N PHE A 196 -4.36 -3.49 7.33
CA PHE A 196 -5.61 -3.01 7.94
C PHE A 196 -6.13 -3.94 9.04
N ASP A 197 -5.93 -5.25 8.91
CA ASP A 197 -6.24 -6.22 9.95
C ASP A 197 -5.35 -5.99 11.19
N SER A 198 -4.07 -5.64 10.99
CA SER A 198 -3.17 -5.26 12.08
C SER A 198 -3.60 -3.98 12.81
N LEU A 199 -4.33 -3.09 12.13
CA LEU A 199 -4.89 -1.87 12.73
C LEU A 199 -6.18 -2.15 13.51
N ALA A 200 -6.93 -3.19 13.14
CA ALA A 200 -8.18 -3.56 13.80
C ALA A 200 -7.95 -4.34 15.12
N SER A 201 -6.78 -4.95 15.31
CA SER A 201 -6.46 -5.86 16.42
C SER A 201 -5.96 -5.29 17.78
N PRO A 202 -5.80 -3.98 18.06
CA PRO A 202 -5.35 -3.54 19.39
C PRO A 202 -6.29 -3.92 20.54
N THR A 203 -7.57 -4.14 20.24
CA THR A 203 -8.65 -4.38 21.19
C THR A 203 -8.72 -5.81 21.72
N SER A 204 -8.40 -6.82 20.91
CA SER A 204 -8.56 -8.23 21.31
C SER A 204 -7.60 -8.67 22.41
N LEU A 205 -6.45 -8.02 22.55
CA LEU A 205 -5.51 -8.25 23.65
C LEU A 205 -5.99 -7.60 24.97
N LEU A 206 -6.78 -6.53 24.90
CA LEU A 206 -7.37 -5.88 26.07
C LEU A 206 -8.62 -6.63 26.57
N ASP A 207 -9.36 -7.27 25.66
CA ASP A 207 -10.53 -8.10 26.01
C ASP A 207 -10.16 -9.30 26.90
N GLY A 208 -8.95 -9.85 26.75
CA GLY A 208 -8.47 -10.97 27.57
C GLY A 208 -8.01 -10.59 28.99
N LEU A 209 -7.71 -9.31 29.24
CA LEU A 209 -7.14 -8.83 30.52
C LEU A 209 -8.12 -8.02 31.39
N THR A 210 -9.32 -7.72 30.89
CA THR A 210 -10.32 -6.83 31.54
C THR A 210 -11.36 -7.56 32.40
N GLY A 211 -11.08 -8.79 32.84
CA GLY A 211 -11.97 -9.59 33.69
C GLY A 211 -12.33 -8.97 35.06
N SER A 212 -11.74 -7.85 35.48
CA SER A 212 -11.93 -7.31 36.84
C SER A 212 -12.30 -5.82 36.96
N THR A 213 -12.59 -5.08 35.88
CA THR A 213 -12.94 -3.63 35.98
C THR A 213 -14.06 -3.22 35.03
N THR A 214 -15.31 -3.51 35.38
CA THR A 214 -16.53 -3.21 34.61
C THR A 214 -16.66 -1.73 34.18
N ARG A 215 -16.26 -0.77 35.00
CA ARG A 215 -16.38 0.67 34.66
C ARG A 215 -15.41 1.13 33.56
N LEU A 216 -14.19 0.60 33.60
CA LEU A 216 -13.18 0.89 32.57
C LEU A 216 -13.54 0.21 31.26
N LYS A 217 -14.14 -0.99 31.34
CA LYS A 217 -14.71 -1.71 30.20
C LYS A 217 -15.82 -0.91 29.53
N ASP A 218 -16.73 -0.29 30.29
CA ASP A 218 -17.82 0.50 29.71
C ASP A 218 -17.33 1.78 29.03
N GLU A 219 -16.36 2.49 29.63
CA GLU A 219 -15.76 3.68 28.99
C GLU A 219 -14.98 3.32 27.72
N VAL A 220 -14.16 2.26 27.76
CA VAL A 220 -13.41 1.78 26.60
C VAL A 220 -14.35 1.26 25.51
N ASN A 221 -15.37 0.48 25.86
CA ASN A 221 -16.38 0.02 24.90
C ASN A 221 -17.16 1.18 24.28
N SER A 222 -17.49 2.21 25.05
CA SER A 222 -18.15 3.41 24.50
C SER A 222 -17.24 4.22 23.58
N ALA A 223 -15.93 4.26 23.85
CA ALA A 223 -14.96 4.93 23.00
C ALA A 223 -14.69 4.13 21.71
N LEU A 224 -14.70 2.79 21.82
CA LEU A 224 -14.58 1.87 20.70
C LEU A 224 -15.81 1.85 19.81
N ALA A 225 -17.02 1.87 20.38
CA ALA A 225 -18.26 2.02 19.62
C ALA A 225 -18.24 3.33 18.83
N ARG A 226 -17.83 4.44 19.46
CA ARG A 226 -17.64 5.74 18.77
C ARG A 226 -16.56 5.72 17.70
N ALA A 227 -15.51 4.91 17.86
CA ALA A 227 -14.45 4.76 16.87
C ALA A 227 -14.86 3.88 15.69
N ALA A 228 -15.65 2.83 15.94
CA ALA A 228 -16.25 1.98 14.92
C ALA A 228 -17.28 2.75 14.09
N GLU A 229 -18.15 3.52 14.74
CA GLU A 229 -19.13 4.39 14.09
C GLU A 229 -18.45 5.43 13.18
N ARG A 230 -17.37 6.07 13.65
CA ARG A 230 -16.56 6.97 12.80
C ARG A 230 -15.88 6.26 11.63
N ARG A 231 -15.56 4.98 11.76
CA ARG A 231 -14.96 4.19 10.69
C ARG A 231 -15.99 3.87 9.61
N ASP A 232 -17.19 3.46 10.03
CA ASP A 232 -18.31 3.18 9.14
C ASP A 232 -18.73 4.45 8.39
N GLU A 233 -18.83 5.59 9.09
CA GLU A 233 -19.04 6.91 8.49
C GLU A 233 -17.94 7.28 7.47
N ALA A 234 -16.67 6.98 7.77
CA ALA A 234 -15.57 7.28 6.88
C ALA A 234 -15.57 6.38 5.63
N THR A 235 -15.93 5.10 5.77
CA THR A 235 -16.08 4.19 4.63
C THR A 235 -17.25 4.59 3.76
N ASP A 236 -18.37 4.99 4.35
CA ASP A 236 -19.55 5.49 3.62
C ASP A 236 -19.23 6.79 2.89
N ALA A 237 -18.50 7.72 3.53
CA ALA A 237 -18.06 8.95 2.89
C ALA A 237 -17.15 8.70 1.68
N VAL A 238 -16.22 7.73 1.78
CA VAL A 238 -15.34 7.34 0.67
C VAL A 238 -16.14 6.66 -0.46
N ALA A 239 -17.06 5.75 -0.10
CA ALA A 239 -17.94 5.09 -1.07
C ALA A 239 -18.81 6.11 -1.83
N ARG A 240 -19.42 7.07 -1.12
CA ARG A 240 -20.20 8.17 -1.73
C ARG A 240 -19.35 9.02 -2.65
N ARG A 241 -18.13 9.40 -2.23
CA ARG A 241 -17.23 10.20 -3.07
C ARG A 241 -16.81 9.47 -4.35
N ASN A 242 -16.56 8.16 -4.25
CA ASN A 242 -16.22 7.33 -5.41
C ASN A 242 -17.40 7.18 -6.36
N ALA A 243 -18.62 6.96 -5.84
CA ALA A 243 -19.84 6.89 -6.63
C ALA A 243 -20.14 8.23 -7.34
N GLN A 244 -19.99 9.37 -6.64
CA GLN A 244 -20.10 10.69 -7.24
C GLN A 244 -19.07 10.90 -8.37
N GLY A 245 -17.81 10.54 -8.15
CA GLY A 245 -16.77 10.64 -9.18
C GLY A 245 -16.99 9.69 -10.37
N ALA A 246 -17.64 8.54 -10.16
CA ALA A 246 -18.07 7.66 -11.25
C ALA A 246 -19.18 8.31 -12.09
N LEU A 247 -20.20 8.86 -11.43
CA LEU A 247 -21.31 9.57 -12.08
C LEU A 247 -20.84 10.78 -12.89
N GLU A 248 -19.93 11.59 -12.34
CA GLU A 248 -19.36 12.74 -13.06
C GLU A 248 -18.62 12.32 -14.33
N ARG A 249 -17.87 11.22 -14.27
CA ARG A 249 -17.16 10.65 -15.44
C ARG A 249 -18.13 10.09 -16.47
N ALA A 250 -19.18 9.39 -16.06
CA ALA A 250 -20.22 8.88 -16.96
C ALA A 250 -20.93 10.04 -17.69
N ARG A 251 -21.34 11.09 -16.96
CA ARG A 251 -21.94 12.31 -17.55
C ARG A 251 -20.99 13.04 -18.50
N ALA A 252 -19.68 13.07 -18.20
CA ALA A 252 -18.68 13.63 -19.10
C ALA A 252 -18.57 12.85 -20.42
N ARG A 253 -18.61 11.51 -20.37
CA ARG A 253 -18.61 10.64 -21.56
C ARG A 253 -19.87 10.82 -22.39
N GLN A 254 -21.04 10.84 -21.75
CA GLN A 254 -22.33 11.09 -22.41
C GLN A 254 -22.31 12.42 -23.19
N ARG A 255 -21.88 13.52 -22.54
CA ARG A 255 -21.74 14.83 -23.21
C ARG A 255 -20.70 14.84 -24.33
N ALA A 256 -19.65 14.03 -24.24
CA ALA A 256 -18.66 13.90 -25.31
C ALA A 256 -19.23 13.11 -26.50
N ALA A 257 -19.99 12.04 -26.24
CA ALA A 257 -20.67 11.24 -27.24
C ALA A 257 -21.77 12.05 -27.97
N GLN A 258 -22.57 12.83 -27.24
CA GLN A 258 -23.59 13.72 -27.81
C GLN A 258 -22.97 14.77 -28.74
N ARG A 259 -21.94 15.48 -28.28
CA ARG A 259 -21.22 16.46 -29.12
C ARG A 259 -20.56 15.83 -30.35
N TRP A 260 -20.17 14.57 -30.26
CA TRP A 260 -19.61 13.84 -31.40
C TRP A 260 -20.71 13.47 -32.41
N LEU A 261 -21.86 13.00 -31.93
CA LEU A 261 -23.03 12.73 -32.77
C LEU A 261 -23.52 14.00 -33.48
N GLU A 262 -23.68 15.11 -32.75
CA GLU A 262 -24.09 16.41 -33.33
C GLU A 262 -23.18 16.86 -34.47
N ARG A 263 -21.85 16.68 -34.32
CA ARG A 263 -20.91 17.00 -35.41
C ARG A 263 -21.08 16.08 -36.61
N LEU A 264 -21.24 14.78 -36.38
CA LEU A 264 -21.42 13.80 -37.46
C LEU A 264 -22.73 14.00 -38.23
N GLU A 265 -23.83 14.36 -37.56
CA GLU A 265 -25.11 14.62 -38.21
C GLU A 265 -25.09 15.88 -39.10
N VAL A 266 -24.14 16.79 -38.87
CA VAL A 266 -23.90 17.97 -39.74
C VAL A 266 -22.99 17.64 -40.92
N GLU A 267 -21.96 16.81 -40.70
CA GLU A 267 -20.91 16.53 -41.69
C GLU A 267 -21.26 15.38 -42.64
N VAL A 268 -22.07 14.43 -42.21
CA VAL A 268 -22.33 13.17 -42.91
C VAL A 268 -23.84 12.98 -43.15
N ALA A 269 -24.20 12.27 -44.22
CA ALA A 269 -25.59 11.87 -44.44
C ALA A 269 -26.15 11.12 -43.21
N ALA A 270 -27.37 11.48 -42.80
CA ALA A 270 -28.00 11.00 -41.57
C ALA A 270 -28.12 9.47 -41.46
N ASP A 271 -28.17 8.77 -42.60
CA ASP A 271 -28.29 7.31 -42.69
C ASP A 271 -26.93 6.60 -42.84
N SER A 272 -25.83 7.29 -42.61
CA SER A 272 -24.51 6.67 -42.68
C SER A 272 -24.26 5.70 -41.51
N PRO A 273 -23.47 4.63 -41.73
CA PRO A 273 -23.10 3.70 -40.66
C PRO A 273 -22.34 4.38 -39.51
N GLU A 274 -21.68 5.51 -39.79
CA GLU A 274 -20.95 6.30 -38.79
C GLU A 274 -21.90 7.01 -37.82
N VAL A 275 -22.99 7.58 -38.32
CA VAL A 275 -24.04 8.20 -37.49
C VAL A 275 -24.72 7.15 -36.61
N GLU A 276 -25.00 5.96 -37.14
CA GLU A 276 -25.62 4.89 -36.34
C GLU A 276 -24.67 4.35 -35.26
N ALA A 277 -23.37 4.23 -35.56
CA ALA A 277 -22.36 3.91 -34.56
C ALA A 277 -22.26 5.00 -33.47
N ALA A 278 -22.40 6.28 -33.84
CA ALA A 278 -22.43 7.39 -32.89
C ALA A 278 -23.67 7.38 -32.00
N ARG A 279 -24.85 7.09 -32.55
CA ARG A 279 -26.08 6.87 -31.76
C ARG A 279 -25.92 5.72 -30.78
N GLN A 280 -25.29 4.63 -31.20
CA GLN A 280 -25.02 3.51 -30.30
C GLN A 280 -24.12 3.92 -29.13
N ARG A 281 -23.05 4.69 -29.37
CA ARG A 281 -22.19 5.20 -28.29
C ARG A 281 -22.93 6.12 -27.32
N VAL A 282 -23.90 6.92 -27.80
CA VAL A 282 -24.75 7.75 -26.93
C VAL A 282 -25.63 6.85 -26.05
N ARG A 283 -26.28 5.84 -26.63
CA ARG A 283 -27.11 4.86 -25.88
C ARG A 283 -26.29 4.11 -24.81
N ASP A 284 -25.06 3.71 -25.14
CA ASP A 284 -24.18 3.02 -24.21
C ASP A 284 -23.73 3.96 -23.07
N ALA A 285 -23.39 5.21 -23.38
CA ALA A 285 -23.04 6.21 -22.38
C ALA A 285 -24.22 6.60 -21.48
N GLU A 286 -25.45 6.59 -22.00
CA GLU A 286 -26.68 6.77 -21.21
C GLU A 286 -26.89 5.64 -20.21
N ARG A 287 -26.66 4.38 -20.61
CA ARG A 287 -26.71 3.24 -19.69
C ARG A 287 -25.68 3.35 -18.57
N GLU A 288 -24.44 3.76 -18.88
CA GLU A 288 -23.40 3.99 -17.87
C GLU A 288 -23.81 5.06 -16.84
N VAL A 289 -24.53 6.10 -17.26
CA VAL A 289 -25.04 7.13 -16.35
C VAL A 289 -26.10 6.55 -15.42
N ILE A 290 -27.04 5.77 -15.95
CA ILE A 290 -28.10 5.12 -15.15
C ILE A 290 -27.48 4.18 -14.10
N GLU A 291 -26.54 3.32 -14.50
CA GLU A 291 -25.84 2.41 -13.58
C GLU A 291 -25.07 3.16 -12.48
N ALA A 292 -24.43 4.28 -12.83
CA ALA A 292 -23.74 5.12 -11.86
C ALA A 292 -24.70 5.83 -10.89
N GLU A 293 -25.89 6.23 -11.34
CA GLU A 293 -26.94 6.80 -10.51
C GLU A 293 -27.53 5.76 -9.54
N GLU A 294 -27.79 4.54 -10.02
CA GLU A 294 -28.23 3.41 -9.17
C GLU A 294 -27.17 3.07 -8.11
N THR A 295 -25.89 3.05 -8.50
CA THR A 295 -24.78 2.83 -7.56
C THR A 295 -24.75 3.92 -6.50
N LEU A 296 -24.89 5.19 -6.89
CA LEU A 296 -24.92 6.30 -5.93
C LEU A 296 -26.13 6.22 -5.00
N ALA A 297 -27.30 5.82 -5.51
CA ALA A 297 -28.51 5.62 -4.71
C ALA A 297 -28.36 4.46 -3.70
N SER A 298 -27.65 3.39 -4.06
CA SER A 298 -27.42 2.24 -3.16
C SER A 298 -26.47 2.53 -1.99
N VAL A 299 -25.68 3.61 -2.06
CA VAL A 299 -24.75 4.08 -1.01
C VAL A 299 -25.37 5.23 -0.18
N GLY A 300 -26.58 5.66 -0.51
CA GLY A 300 -27.31 6.77 0.12
C GLY A 300 -28.20 6.30 1.25
#